data_AF-A0A9N9HY47-F1
#
_entry.id   AF-A0A9N9HY47-F1
#
_cell.length_a   1.000
_cell.length_b   1.000
_cell.length_c   1.000
_cell.angle_alpha   90.00
_cell.angle_beta   90.00
_cell.angle_gamma   90.00
#
_symmetry.space_group_name_H-M   'P 1'
#
loop_
_entity.id
_entity.type
_entity.pdbx_description
1 polymer ?
#
loop_
_entity_poly.entity_id
_entity_poly.type
_entity_poly.pdbx_seq_one_letter_code
_entity_poly.pdbx_strand_id
1 'polypeptide(L)'
;NTDATQQYKLPFEFGKKGGDKRISKEVVELLKGYFHSGNIPGKSHLSAEDIIRELHMAAEMGHLVKEKIPQKVNTIRVWISRYSAHIKAKAAEKALTTSGNFQ
;
A
#
# COMPACT_ATOMS: atom_id res chain seq x y z
N ASN A 1 -26.19 4.59 -11.77
CA ASN A 1 -25.97 3.14 -11.60
C ASN A 1 -24.82 2.74 -12.51
N THR A 2 -23.56 2.67 -12.10
CA THR A 2 -22.97 2.58 -10.76
C THR A 2 -21.59 3.23 -10.85
N ASP A 3 -21.36 4.25 -10.04
CA ASP A 3 -20.15 5.06 -9.95
C ASP A 3 -19.00 4.22 -9.37
N ALA A 4 -18.06 3.77 -10.22
CA ALA A 4 -16.92 2.93 -9.82
C ALA A 4 -15.59 3.70 -9.75
N THR A 5 -15.66 5.03 -9.68
CA THR A 5 -14.52 5.90 -9.37
C THR A 5 -14.67 6.51 -7.99
N GLN A 6 -14.95 5.68 -6.99
CA GLN A 6 -14.55 6.01 -5.62
C GLN A 6 -13.02 5.97 -5.54
N GLN A 7 -12.40 7.09 -5.93
CA GLN A 7 -11.07 7.44 -5.49
C GLN A 7 -11.01 7.22 -3.98
N TYR A 8 -10.19 6.26 -3.55
CA TYR A 8 -10.07 5.85 -2.16
C TYR A 8 -9.49 6.99 -1.32
N LYS A 9 -10.33 7.92 -0.87
CA LYS A 9 -10.02 8.84 0.23
C LYS A 9 -9.98 8.02 1.51
N LEU A 10 -8.78 7.71 1.98
CA LEU A 10 -8.55 7.00 3.23
C LEU A 10 -8.83 7.94 4.41
N PRO A 11 -9.49 7.49 5.49
CA PRO A 11 -9.71 8.30 6.69
C PRO A 11 -8.48 8.36 7.61
N PHE A 12 -7.25 8.28 7.07
CA PHE A 12 -6.05 8.27 7.89
C PHE A 12 -4.96 9.16 7.31
N GLU A 13 -4.81 10.34 7.90
CA GLU A 13 -3.64 11.16 7.70
C GLU A 13 -2.42 10.39 8.21
N PHE A 14 -1.54 9.95 7.30
CA PHE A 14 -0.20 9.48 7.68
C PHE A 14 0.65 10.68 8.16
N GLY A 15 0.36 11.17 9.36
CA GLY A 15 1.14 12.14 10.13
C GLY A 15 0.71 12.03 11.60
N LYS A 16 1.57 12.04 12.61
CA LYS A 16 2.83 12.76 12.77
C LYS A 16 3.66 12.09 13.88
N LYS A 17 4.93 11.74 13.61
CA LYS A 17 6.10 11.87 14.52
C LYS A 17 7.35 11.28 13.86
N GLY A 18 8.41 12.08 13.76
CA GLY A 18 9.73 11.70 13.23
C GLY A 18 10.04 12.40 11.91
N GLY A 19 10.82 13.47 11.98
CA GLY A 19 11.12 14.39 10.88
C GLY A 19 12.11 13.89 9.84
N ASP A 20 12.17 12.58 9.53
CA ASP A 20 13.05 12.13 8.45
C ASP A 20 12.58 10.82 7.80
N LYS A 21 12.59 10.79 6.46
CA LYS A 21 12.18 9.71 5.53
C LYS A 21 10.69 9.29 5.54
N ARG A 22 9.82 10.19 5.06
CA ARG A 22 8.48 9.79 4.58
C ARG A 22 8.62 9.11 3.21
N ILE A 23 8.05 7.92 3.05
CA ILE A 23 7.84 7.34 1.71
C ILE A 23 6.94 8.31 0.94
N SER A 24 7.35 8.67 -0.28
CA SER A 24 6.55 9.57 -1.12
C SER A 24 5.20 8.95 -1.48
N LYS A 25 4.19 9.79 -1.73
CA LYS A 25 2.85 9.32 -2.13
C LYS A 25 2.89 8.44 -3.38
N GLU A 26 3.76 8.76 -4.33
CA GLU A 26 3.96 8.00 -5.57
C GLU A 26 4.46 6.57 -5.28
N VAL A 27 5.46 6.44 -4.40
CA VAL A 27 5.96 5.13 -3.98
C VAL A 27 4.88 4.36 -3.22
N VAL A 28 4.07 5.02 -2.39
CA VAL A 28 2.94 4.38 -1.70
C VAL A 28 1.92 3.80 -2.68
N GLU A 29 1.57 4.52 -3.75
CA GLU A 29 0.63 4.01 -4.77
C GLU A 29 1.19 2.80 -5.52
N LEU A 30 2.48 2.81 -5.86
CA LEU A 30 3.15 1.64 -6.44
C LEU A 30 3.14 0.43 -5.50
N LEU A 31 3.45 0.66 -4.22
CA LEU A 31 3.42 -0.40 -3.20
C LEU A 31 2.04 -1.04 -3.08
N LYS A 32 0.96 -0.26 -3.18
CA LYS A 32 -0.41 -0.79 -3.24
C LYS A 32 -0.63 -1.64 -4.49
N GLY A 33 -0.19 -1.16 -5.66
CA GLY A 33 -0.28 -1.90 -6.92
C GLY A 33 0.38 -3.28 -6.84
N TYR A 34 1.59 -3.36 -6.26
CA TYR A 34 2.28 -4.63 -6.02
C TYR A 34 1.52 -5.53 -5.05
N PHE A 35 1.02 -4.98 -3.94
CA PHE A 35 0.24 -5.73 -2.95
C PHE A 35 -1.01 -6.36 -3.56
N HIS A 36 -1.76 -5.60 -4.37
CA HIS A 36 -2.98 -6.09 -5.01
C HIS A 36 -2.69 -7.06 -6.17
N SER A 37 -1.59 -6.86 -6.91
CA SER A 37 -1.17 -7.78 -7.98
C SER A 37 -0.75 -9.15 -7.45
N GLY A 38 -0.18 -9.19 -6.24
CA GLY A 38 0.12 -10.45 -5.55
C GLY A 38 -1.13 -11.15 -4.99
N ASN A 39 -2.28 -10.49 -4.94
CA ASN A 39 -3.55 -11.08 -4.49
C ASN A 39 -4.36 -11.69 -5.66
N ILE A 40 -3.75 -11.82 -6.85
CA ILE A 40 -4.33 -12.50 -8.01
C ILE A 40 -4.03 -14.00 -7.88
N PRO A 41 -5.04 -14.89 -7.94
CA PRO A 41 -4.82 -16.34 -7.88
C PRO A 41 -3.82 -16.78 -8.96
N GLY A 42 -2.76 -17.49 -8.55
CA GLY A 42 -1.71 -17.97 -9.45
C GLY A 42 -0.54 -17.01 -9.68
N LYS A 43 -0.58 -15.79 -9.12
CA LYS A 43 0.62 -14.94 -9.02
C LYS A 43 1.27 -15.11 -7.66
N SER A 44 2.58 -15.31 -7.65
CA SER A 44 3.37 -15.28 -6.42
C SER A 44 3.32 -13.88 -5.81
N HIS A 45 3.11 -13.81 -4.49
CA HIS A 45 3.28 -12.55 -3.76
C HIS A 45 4.72 -12.05 -3.94
N LEU A 46 4.87 -10.77 -4.29
CA LEU A 46 6.17 -10.12 -4.29
C LEU A 46 6.66 -9.98 -2.85
N SER A 47 7.87 -10.47 -2.58
CA SER A 47 8.51 -10.26 -1.28
C SER A 47 8.90 -8.79 -1.10
N ALA A 48 9.24 -8.39 0.13
CA ALA A 48 9.70 -7.01 0.38
C ALA A 48 11.02 -6.73 -0.37
N GLU A 49 11.83 -7.76 -0.58
CA GLU A 49 13.06 -7.78 -1.36
C GLU A 49 12.77 -7.53 -2.85
N ASP A 50 11.79 -8.25 -3.41
CA ASP A 50 11.38 -8.05 -4.80
C ASP A 50 10.82 -6.64 -5.01
N ILE A 51 9.98 -6.17 -4.09
CA ILE A 51 9.39 -4.83 -4.15
C ILE A 51 10.47 -3.75 -4.12
N ILE A 52 11.49 -3.87 -3.26
CA ILE A 52 12.57 -2.86 -3.25
C ILE A 52 13.38 -2.89 -4.54
N ARG A 53 13.56 -4.06 -5.16
CA ARG A 53 14.28 -4.22 -6.42
C ARG A 53 13.48 -3.58 -7.56
N GLU A 54 12.19 -3.84 -7.64
CA GLU A 54 11.28 -3.21 -8.61
C GLU A 54 11.27 -1.68 -8.47
N LEU A 55 11.27 -1.15 -7.24
CA LEU A 55 11.38 0.29 -7.01
C LEU A 55 12.69 0.86 -7.54
N HIS A 56 13.83 0.19 -7.28
CA HIS A 56 15.13 0.63 -7.81
C HIS A 56 15.17 0.58 -9.35
N MET A 57 14.66 -0.49 -9.97
CA MET A 57 14.56 -0.59 -11.43
C MET A 57 13.68 0.53 -12.00
N ALA A 58 12.57 0.86 -11.36
CA ALA A 58 11.72 1.97 -11.77
C ALA A 58 12.44 3.33 -11.68
N ALA A 59 13.33 3.54 -10.72
CA ALA A 59 14.16 4.75 -10.70
C ALA A 59 15.29 4.74 -11.72
N GLU A 60 15.88 3.58 -12.02
CA GLU A 60 16.86 3.44 -13.11
C GLU A 60 16.24 3.75 -14.48
N MET A 61 14.97 3.36 -14.68
CA MET A 61 14.19 3.70 -15.87
C MET A 61 13.66 5.14 -15.89
N GLY A 62 13.96 5.94 -14.85
CA GLY A 62 13.50 7.33 -14.77
C GLY A 62 12.01 7.51 -14.43
N HIS A 63 11.29 6.43 -14.13
CA HIS A 63 9.90 6.49 -13.66
C HIS A 63 9.78 6.98 -12.21
N LEU A 64 10.86 6.86 -11.43
CA LEU A 64 10.94 7.33 -10.05
C LEU A 64 12.23 8.10 -9.77
N VAL A 65 12.14 9.01 -8.81
CA VAL A 65 13.28 9.75 -8.28
C VAL A 65 13.94 8.90 -7.18
N LYS A 66 15.25 8.64 -7.28
CA LYS A 66 15.98 7.74 -6.35
C LYS A 66 15.86 8.18 -4.89
N GLU A 67 15.83 9.49 -4.66
CA GLU A 67 15.68 10.14 -3.35
C GLU A 67 14.33 9.82 -2.69
N LYS A 68 13.32 9.47 -3.49
CA LYS A 68 11.97 9.11 -3.02
C LYS A 68 11.86 7.62 -2.67
N ILE A 69 12.84 6.79 -3.03
CA ILE A 69 12.83 5.36 -2.75
C ILE A 69 13.32 5.11 -1.31
N PRO A 70 12.58 4.32 -0.52
CA PRO A 70 13.06 3.91 0.79
C PRO A 70 14.34 3.08 0.64
N GLN A 71 15.43 3.55 1.25
CA GLN A 71 16.75 2.91 1.17
C GLN A 71 16.85 1.53 1.84
N LYS A 72 15.90 1.18 2.72
CA LYS A 72 15.96 -0.04 3.53
C LYS A 72 14.77 -0.93 3.22
N VAL A 73 15.04 -2.22 2.97
CA VAL A 73 14.01 -3.28 2.83
C VAL A 73 13.10 -3.32 4.05
N ASN A 74 13.64 -3.08 5.25
CA ASN A 74 12.85 -3.08 6.47
C ASN A 74 11.73 -2.02 6.46
N THR A 75 11.93 -0.89 5.79
CA THR A 75 10.91 0.14 5.62
C THR A 75 9.72 -0.38 4.80
N ILE A 76 9.99 -1.19 3.76
CA ILE A 76 8.96 -1.85 2.96
C ILE A 76 8.24 -2.93 3.80
N ARG A 77 8.98 -3.76 4.55
CA ARG A 77 8.38 -4.77 5.44
C ARG A 77 7.42 -4.15 6.45
N VAL A 78 7.84 -3.08 7.14
CA VAL A 78 6.99 -2.35 8.10
C VAL A 78 5.77 -1.75 7.42
N TRP A 79 5.92 -1.21 6.20
CA TRP A 79 4.80 -0.68 5.43
C TRP A 79 3.79 -1.78 5.07
N ILE A 80 4.25 -2.93 4.56
CA ILE A 80 3.39 -4.07 4.20
C ILE A 80 2.61 -4.56 5.42
N SER A 81 3.28 -4.72 6.57
CA SER A 81 2.63 -5.16 7.81
C SER A 81 1.53 -4.19 8.25
N ARG A 82 1.80 -2.87 8.21
CA ARG A 82 0.81 -1.83 8.56
C ARG A 82 -0.35 -1.80 7.58
N TYR A 83 -0.07 -1.85 6.28
CA TYR A 83 -1.10 -1.84 5.24
C TYR A 83 -1.99 -3.08 5.33
N SER A 84 -1.41 -4.27 5.55
CA SER A 84 -2.16 -5.50 5.74
C SER A 84 -3.10 -5.43 6.95
N ALA A 85 -2.61 -4.90 8.08
CA ALA A 85 -3.44 -4.69 9.27
C ALA A 85 -4.60 -3.71 8.99
N HIS A 86 -4.33 -2.62 8.26
CA HIS A 86 -5.36 -1.66 7.87
C HIS A 86 -6.44 -2.28 6.99
N ILE A 87 -6.07 -3.09 6.00
CA ILE A 87 -7.04 -3.79 5.13
C ILE A 87 -7.89 -4.77 5.94
N LYS A 88 -7.29 -5.53 6.86
CA LYS A 88 -8.03 -6.44 7.75
C LYS A 88 -9.00 -5.69 8.66
N ALA A 89 -8.57 -4.58 9.27
CA ALA A 89 -9.42 -3.76 10.12
C ALA A 89 -10.62 -3.19 9.33
N LYS A 90 -10.39 -2.68 8.12
CA LYS A 90 -11.44 -2.16 7.23
C LYS A 90 -12.41 -3.26 6.79
N ALA A 91 -11.93 -4.48 6.56
CA ALA A 91 -12.80 -5.62 6.24
C ALA A 91 -13.67 -6.01 7.45
N ALA A 92 -13.13 -6.01 8.66
CA ALA A 92 -13.87 -6.26 9.88
C ALA A 92 -14.94 -5.19 10.14
N GLU A 93 -14.61 -3.90 9.95
CA GLU A 93 -15.56 -2.78 10.06
C GLU A 93 -16.72 -2.91 9.06
N LYS A 94 -16.43 -3.31 7.82
CA LYS A 94 -17.46 -3.60 6.81
C LYS A 94 -18.34 -4.78 7.18
N ALA A 95 -17.79 -5.83 7.78
CA ALA A 95 -18.57 -6.99 8.22
C ALA A 95 -19.56 -6.63 9.34
N LEU A 96 -19.13 -5.79 10.30
CA LEU A 96 -19.97 -5.32 11.41
C LEU A 96 -21.09 -4.38 10.94
N THR A 97 -20.81 -3.52 9.96
CA THR A 97 -21.84 -2.62 9.39
C THR A 97 -22.83 -3.36 8.49
N THR A 98 -22.40 -4.43 7.80
CA THR A 98 -23.29 -5.24 6.96
C THR A 98 -24.21 -6.15 7.78
N SER A 99 -23.78 -6.65 8.95
CA SER A 99 -24.64 -7.48 9.81
C SER A 99 -25.69 -6.68 10.59
N GLY A 100 -25.57 -5.35 10.67
CA GLY A 100 -26.52 -4.47 11.35
C GLY A 100 -27.71 -4.03 10.49
N ASN A 101 -27.73 -4.39 9.20
CA ASN A 101 -28.70 -3.89 8.22
C ASN A 101 -29.78 -4.93 7.83
N PHE A 102 -29.92 -6.01 8.61
CA PHE A 102 -31.06 -6.94 8.58
C PHE A 102 -31.96 -6.66 9.79
N GLN A 103 -32.74 -5.57 9.73
CA GLN A 103 -33.89 -5.30 10.60
C GLN A 103 -35.05 -4.89 9.71
#